data_AF-A0A0N4TWU3-F1
#
_entry.id   AF-A0A0N4TWU3-F1
#
_cell.length_a   1.000
_cell.length_b   1.000
_cell.length_c   1.000
_cell.angle_alpha   90.00
_cell.angle_beta   90.00
_cell.angle_gamma   90.00
#
_symmetry.space_group_name_H-M   'P 1'
#
loop_
_entity.id
_entity.type
_entity.pdbx_description
1 polymer ?
#
loop_
_entity_poly.entity_id
_entity_poly.type
_entity_poly.pdbx_seq_one_letter_code
_entity_poly.pdbx_strand_id
1 'polypeptide(L)'
;MPVVIRESIYYTNDPQKACLFVLGIDTVDRDRRSENYVKYVNELIESLPSEIWNYGRNHIIFNLYHGTYPDYSDHDLGFDTGYALIARASANTRIFRENFDLSFPLFHKEHPLRTTVKTKWSLKIKDKYLVSFKGKRYVYGIGSETRDSLYHLHNGQSVVMVTTCKHNTDWKKYEDERCEEDNVEYDHWDYEMIMSNSTFCLTPRGRRLGSFRFLEALRLGCIPVVLSDDWELPFSEVIDWRQAVIIGHEDTVLTISDVLNAIPLDRILFMKQQSRGLYQRYFSSVEKITLTALQIIEERINKQRGEEPRNWNRLFLPVENLPISASSNENGYTVLLRASIKVSGRLNRIVNLLCGIHEVRKIIILWPKNRQMKTNFDSCDANIFVQPSDFDVHVDILSQAQALQAEFIGAFILFLDERVPITVDDIRFLVDAASTEPYRLYGFYAANSKVEGGMPTVELKPSSEYSLILFHLALIKREYLLHFEQWMPTPAKGIALKVSHCFTLLMNMMVAELTGQSPVLIGSRIHDKWMLTRNYSECLDKLVTDVWPSGASLISSQAKINPLLYKDDISSSRKKYAGMEYDIL
;
A
#
# COMPACT_ATOMS: atom_id res chain seq x y z
N MET A 1 -14.03 -8.55 -12.10
CA MET A 1 -14.22 -9.20 -10.78
C MET A 1 -14.29 -10.73 -10.88
N PRO A 2 -15.11 -11.38 -11.73
CA PRO A 2 -15.24 -12.84 -11.74
C PRO A 2 -13.91 -13.60 -11.95
N VAL A 3 -13.04 -13.10 -12.83
CA VAL A 3 -11.70 -13.66 -13.06
C VAL A 3 -10.86 -13.65 -11.78
N VAL A 4 -10.82 -12.51 -11.08
CA VAL A 4 -10.09 -12.36 -9.81
C VAL A 4 -10.59 -13.36 -8.78
N ILE A 5 -11.92 -13.49 -8.62
CA ILE A 5 -12.50 -14.40 -7.64
C ILE A 5 -12.04 -15.83 -7.93
N ARG A 6 -12.16 -16.29 -9.18
CA ARG A 6 -11.76 -17.65 -9.60
C ARG A 6 -10.28 -17.97 -9.40
N GLU A 7 -9.42 -16.95 -9.49
CA GLU A 7 -7.97 -17.09 -9.27
C GLU A 7 -7.58 -16.97 -7.79
N SER A 8 -8.49 -16.53 -6.92
CA SER A 8 -8.22 -16.29 -5.50
C SER A 8 -8.36 -17.54 -4.63
N ILE A 9 -7.78 -17.47 -3.42
CA ILE A 9 -7.92 -18.50 -2.38
C ILE A 9 -9.36 -18.70 -1.88
N TYR A 10 -10.27 -17.76 -2.17
CA TYR A 10 -11.67 -17.82 -1.73
C TYR A 10 -12.55 -18.64 -2.67
N TYR A 11 -12.05 -19.04 -3.84
CA TYR A 11 -12.84 -19.76 -4.82
C TYR A 11 -12.93 -21.26 -4.52
N THR A 12 -14.15 -21.78 -4.64
CA THR A 12 -14.42 -23.21 -4.74
C THR A 12 -15.47 -23.43 -5.82
N ASN A 13 -15.35 -24.53 -6.56
CA ASN A 13 -16.34 -24.96 -7.55
C ASN A 13 -17.37 -25.93 -6.96
N ASP A 14 -17.25 -26.26 -5.68
CA ASP A 14 -18.15 -27.16 -4.94
C ASP A 14 -19.14 -26.34 -4.10
N PRO A 15 -20.43 -26.27 -4.49
CA PRO A 15 -21.45 -25.52 -3.77
C PRO A 15 -21.61 -25.96 -2.31
N GLN A 16 -21.30 -27.21 -1.97
CA GLN A 16 -21.44 -27.72 -0.61
C GLN A 16 -20.33 -27.20 0.33
N LYS A 17 -19.22 -26.71 -0.23
CA LYS A 17 -18.11 -26.10 0.51
C LYS A 17 -18.19 -24.57 0.54
N ALA A 18 -18.99 -23.98 -0.34
CA ALA A 18 -19.08 -22.53 -0.46
C ALA A 18 -19.81 -21.92 0.74
N CYS A 19 -19.18 -20.96 1.42
CA CYS A 19 -19.81 -20.16 2.47
C CYS A 19 -20.58 -18.95 1.90
N LEU A 20 -20.19 -18.50 0.71
CA LEU A 20 -20.74 -17.33 0.02
C LEU A 20 -20.83 -17.64 -1.48
N PHE A 21 -21.97 -17.33 -2.08
CA PHE A 21 -22.26 -17.44 -3.50
C PHE A 21 -22.19 -16.08 -4.17
N VAL A 22 -21.51 -16.00 -5.31
CA VAL A 22 -21.49 -14.80 -6.15
C VAL A 22 -22.48 -15.03 -7.29
N LEU A 23 -23.43 -14.11 -7.46
CA LEU A 23 -24.44 -14.25 -8.51
C LEU A 23 -23.77 -14.28 -9.90
N GLY A 24 -24.02 -15.35 -10.66
CA GLY A 24 -23.46 -15.53 -12.01
C GLY A 24 -24.09 -14.65 -13.09
N ILE A 25 -25.03 -13.79 -12.72
CA ILE A 25 -25.73 -12.84 -13.59
C ILE A 25 -25.10 -11.46 -13.41
N ASP A 26 -24.77 -10.79 -14.52
CA ASP A 26 -24.18 -9.46 -14.45
C ASP A 26 -25.23 -8.43 -13.99
N THR A 27 -25.03 -7.94 -12.77
CA THR A 27 -25.88 -6.97 -12.07
C THR A 27 -25.11 -5.69 -11.73
N VAL A 28 -23.88 -5.56 -12.26
CA VAL A 28 -22.98 -4.45 -12.00
C VAL A 28 -23.57 -3.15 -12.53
N ASP A 29 -24.21 -3.19 -13.69
CA ASP A 29 -24.84 -2.05 -14.33
C ASP A 29 -26.37 -2.24 -14.43
N ARG A 30 -27.10 -1.50 -13.60
CA ARG A 30 -28.57 -1.49 -13.57
C ARG A 30 -29.15 -0.19 -14.15
N ASP A 31 -28.33 0.60 -14.86
CA ASP A 31 -28.86 1.72 -15.63
C ASP A 31 -29.57 1.18 -16.88
N ARG A 32 -30.90 1.31 -16.97
CA ARG A 32 -31.73 0.77 -18.07
C ARG A 32 -31.36 1.31 -19.46
N ARG A 33 -30.60 2.41 -19.52
CA ARG A 33 -30.08 2.99 -20.77
C ARG A 33 -28.70 2.45 -21.14
N SER A 34 -28.05 1.70 -20.27
CA SER A 34 -26.74 1.11 -20.53
C SER A 34 -26.85 -0.06 -21.49
N GLU A 35 -25.85 -0.19 -22.37
CA GLU A 35 -25.68 -1.36 -23.23
C GLU A 35 -25.38 -2.63 -22.43
N ASN A 36 -24.86 -2.49 -21.20
CA ASN A 36 -24.56 -3.61 -20.30
C ASN A 36 -25.75 -4.04 -19.43
N TYR A 37 -26.92 -3.40 -19.59
CA TYR A 37 -28.10 -3.70 -18.78
C TYR A 37 -28.67 -5.09 -19.10
N VAL A 38 -28.57 -6.02 -18.15
CA VAL A 38 -29.17 -7.36 -18.27
C VAL A 38 -30.67 -7.31 -17.96
N LYS A 39 -31.50 -7.76 -18.90
CA LYS A 39 -32.97 -7.85 -18.74
C LYS A 39 -33.37 -9.19 -18.11
N TYR A 40 -34.58 -9.25 -17.57
CA TYR A 40 -35.21 -10.49 -17.08
C TYR A 40 -34.38 -11.23 -16.02
N VAL A 41 -33.82 -10.47 -15.06
CA VAL A 41 -32.95 -11.03 -14.01
C VAL A 41 -33.72 -11.97 -13.08
N ASN A 42 -35.00 -11.69 -12.79
CA ASN A 42 -35.83 -12.57 -11.98
C ASN A 42 -35.98 -13.95 -12.64
N GLU A 43 -36.27 -13.99 -13.94
CA GLU A 43 -36.42 -15.22 -14.71
C GLU A 43 -35.09 -16.00 -14.78
N LEU A 44 -33.97 -15.29 -14.88
CA LEU A 44 -32.64 -15.91 -14.81
C LEU A 44 -32.35 -16.49 -13.42
N ILE A 45 -32.78 -15.83 -12.34
CA ILE A 45 -32.65 -16.33 -10.96
C ILE A 45 -33.56 -17.55 -10.75
N GLU A 46 -34.80 -17.51 -11.24
CA GLU A 46 -35.77 -18.61 -11.17
C GLU A 46 -35.28 -19.86 -11.92
N SER A 47 -34.39 -19.69 -12.91
CA SER A 47 -33.75 -20.81 -13.62
C SER A 47 -32.65 -21.50 -12.82
N LEU A 48 -32.17 -20.90 -11.72
CA LEU A 48 -31.19 -21.52 -10.83
C LEU A 48 -31.87 -22.58 -9.96
N PRO A 49 -31.16 -23.65 -9.57
CA PRO A 49 -31.69 -24.62 -8.61
C PRO A 49 -32.13 -23.91 -7.32
N SER A 50 -33.33 -24.23 -6.84
CA SER A 50 -33.94 -23.58 -5.67
C SER A 50 -33.08 -23.70 -4.41
N GLU A 51 -32.42 -24.85 -4.24
CA GLU A 51 -31.47 -25.15 -3.17
C GLU A 51 -30.24 -24.22 -3.19
N ILE A 52 -29.86 -23.74 -4.39
CA ILE A 52 -28.70 -22.84 -4.56
C ILE A 52 -29.11 -21.42 -4.24
N TRP A 53 -30.08 -20.83 -4.94
CA TRP A 53 -30.45 -19.43 -4.73
C TRP A 53 -30.93 -19.16 -3.30
N ASN A 54 -31.71 -20.09 -2.72
CA ASN A 54 -32.17 -20.04 -1.32
C ASN A 54 -32.65 -18.64 -0.88
N TYR A 55 -33.49 -18.00 -1.72
CA TYR A 55 -34.00 -16.65 -1.51
C TYR A 55 -32.89 -15.60 -1.29
N GLY A 56 -31.74 -15.75 -1.93
CA GLY A 56 -30.58 -14.87 -1.80
C GLY A 56 -29.73 -15.09 -0.53
N ARG A 57 -30.04 -16.08 0.32
CA ARG A 57 -29.22 -16.36 1.50
C ARG A 57 -27.81 -16.79 1.10
N ASN A 58 -26.80 -16.30 1.81
CA ASN A 58 -25.39 -16.50 1.49
C ASN A 58 -24.99 -15.99 0.09
N HIS A 59 -25.76 -15.09 -0.54
CA HIS A 59 -25.39 -14.49 -1.82
C HIS A 59 -24.84 -13.08 -1.64
N ILE A 60 -23.90 -12.72 -2.52
CA ILE A 60 -23.44 -11.35 -2.72
C ILE A 60 -23.77 -10.88 -4.15
N ILE A 61 -24.32 -9.68 -4.25
CA ILE A 61 -24.65 -8.99 -5.49
C ILE A 61 -23.78 -7.74 -5.60
N PHE A 62 -23.01 -7.62 -6.68
CA PHE A 62 -22.19 -6.44 -6.95
C PHE A 62 -22.94 -5.46 -7.84
N ASN A 63 -23.02 -4.21 -7.41
CA ASN A 63 -23.67 -3.14 -8.17
C ASN A 63 -22.83 -1.87 -8.16
N LEU A 64 -22.41 -1.41 -9.35
CA LEU A 64 -21.68 -0.15 -9.52
C LEU A 64 -22.58 1.00 -9.96
N TYR A 65 -23.58 0.71 -10.80
CA TYR A 65 -24.47 1.72 -11.37
C TYR A 65 -25.92 1.35 -11.09
N HIS A 66 -26.63 2.20 -10.34
CA HIS A 66 -28.08 2.10 -10.07
C HIS A 66 -28.80 3.37 -10.51
N GLY A 67 -30.12 3.29 -10.69
CA GLY A 67 -30.92 4.41 -11.16
C GLY A 67 -30.63 4.80 -12.62
N THR A 68 -31.58 5.47 -13.23
CA THR A 68 -31.57 5.87 -14.64
C THR A 68 -32.21 7.23 -14.77
N TYR A 69 -31.69 8.08 -15.66
CA TYR A 69 -32.29 9.39 -15.92
C TYR A 69 -33.82 9.28 -16.15
N PRO A 70 -34.62 10.14 -15.49
CA PRO A 70 -34.21 11.28 -14.66
C PRO A 70 -33.91 10.95 -13.18
N ASP A 71 -34.20 9.74 -12.71
CA ASP A 71 -34.09 9.34 -11.31
C ASP A 71 -32.85 8.48 -11.05
N TYR A 72 -31.79 9.14 -10.60
CA TYR A 72 -30.56 8.49 -10.16
C TYR A 72 -30.53 8.18 -8.66
N SER A 73 -31.60 8.54 -7.94
CA SER A 73 -31.81 8.16 -6.54
C SER A 73 -32.56 6.83 -6.40
N ASP A 74 -33.01 6.24 -7.51
CA ASP A 74 -33.60 4.90 -7.51
C ASP A 74 -32.53 3.85 -7.20
N HIS A 75 -32.70 3.25 -6.03
CA HIS A 75 -31.83 2.24 -5.48
C HIS A 75 -32.39 0.83 -5.65
N ASP A 76 -33.53 0.72 -6.33
CA ASP A 76 -34.05 -0.54 -6.85
C ASP A 76 -33.10 -1.08 -7.93
N LEU A 77 -32.74 -2.37 -7.81
CA LEU A 77 -31.95 -3.05 -8.83
C LEU A 77 -32.83 -3.56 -9.97
N GLY A 78 -34.16 -3.48 -9.84
CA GLY A 78 -35.14 -3.93 -10.82
C GLY A 78 -35.33 -5.44 -10.85
N PHE A 79 -35.05 -6.12 -9.72
CA PHE A 79 -35.27 -7.55 -9.50
C PHE A 79 -35.27 -7.87 -8.00
N ASP A 80 -35.83 -9.01 -7.61
CA ASP A 80 -35.89 -9.43 -6.20
C ASP A 80 -34.54 -10.00 -5.74
N THR A 81 -33.88 -9.28 -4.83
CA THR A 81 -32.59 -9.69 -4.25
C THR A 81 -32.74 -10.67 -3.09
N GLY A 82 -33.96 -10.86 -2.57
CA GLY A 82 -34.21 -11.60 -1.34
C GLY A 82 -33.31 -11.14 -0.18
N TYR A 83 -32.63 -12.09 0.46
CA TYR A 83 -31.72 -11.89 1.58
C TYR A 83 -30.26 -11.69 1.16
N ALA A 84 -29.98 -11.43 -0.12
CA ALA A 84 -28.60 -11.25 -0.58
C ALA A 84 -27.96 -9.99 0.00
N LEU A 85 -26.66 -10.09 0.30
CA LEU A 85 -25.79 -8.96 0.60
C LEU A 85 -25.57 -8.15 -0.67
N ILE A 86 -25.65 -6.83 -0.57
CA ILE A 86 -25.43 -5.94 -1.71
C ILE A 86 -24.11 -5.20 -1.51
N ALA A 87 -23.14 -5.48 -2.38
CA ALA A 87 -21.92 -4.69 -2.52
C ALA A 87 -22.17 -3.55 -3.51
N ARG A 88 -22.46 -2.36 -2.99
CA ARG A 88 -23.00 -1.24 -3.78
C ARG A 88 -22.08 -0.03 -3.80
N ALA A 89 -21.81 0.49 -5.00
CA ALA A 89 -21.21 1.80 -5.15
C ALA A 89 -22.24 2.92 -5.02
N SER A 90 -21.79 4.08 -4.54
CA SER A 90 -22.66 5.23 -4.26
C SER A 90 -23.79 4.90 -3.27
N ALA A 91 -23.50 4.08 -2.26
CA ALA A 91 -24.49 3.66 -1.28
C ALA A 91 -25.03 4.87 -0.48
N ASN A 92 -26.35 4.96 -0.37
CA ASN A 92 -27.01 6.00 0.42
C ASN A 92 -27.27 5.49 1.84
N THR A 93 -26.78 6.22 2.84
CA THR A 93 -26.90 5.86 4.27
C THR A 93 -28.33 5.65 4.74
N ARG A 94 -29.33 6.29 4.10
CA ARG A 94 -30.76 6.17 4.47
C ARG A 94 -31.36 4.79 4.15
N ILE A 95 -30.76 4.04 3.24
CA ILE A 95 -31.26 2.73 2.80
C ILE A 95 -30.21 1.61 2.94
N PHE A 96 -28.95 1.97 3.13
CA PHE A 96 -27.86 1.04 3.26
C PHE A 96 -28.02 0.23 4.56
N ARG A 97 -27.99 -1.10 4.46
CA ARG A 97 -28.12 -1.96 5.63
C ARG A 97 -26.77 -2.04 6.35
N GLU A 98 -26.57 -1.18 7.34
CA GLU A 98 -25.34 -1.12 8.11
C GLU A 98 -24.95 -2.50 8.68
N ASN A 99 -23.66 -2.84 8.62
CA ASN A 99 -23.11 -4.14 9.04
C ASN A 99 -23.64 -5.37 8.28
N PHE A 100 -24.51 -5.18 7.27
CA PHE A 100 -25.02 -6.24 6.41
C PHE A 100 -24.58 -6.03 4.97
N ASP A 101 -24.92 -4.90 4.35
CA ASP A 101 -24.44 -4.55 3.01
C ASP A 101 -22.96 -4.14 3.05
N LEU A 102 -22.36 -4.02 1.87
CA LEU A 102 -20.97 -3.59 1.72
C LEU A 102 -20.91 -2.34 0.86
N SER A 103 -20.48 -1.21 1.43
CA SER A 103 -20.22 -0.02 0.63
C SER A 103 -19.01 -0.26 -0.27
N PHE A 104 -19.19 -0.14 -1.57
CA PHE A 104 -18.24 -0.60 -2.58
C PHE A 104 -17.70 0.60 -3.39
N PRO A 105 -16.43 0.58 -3.82
CA PRO A 105 -15.87 1.72 -4.56
C PRO A 105 -16.41 1.80 -5.99
N LEU A 106 -16.67 3.03 -6.45
CA LEU A 106 -16.98 3.31 -7.85
C LEU A 106 -15.67 3.48 -8.64
N PHE A 107 -15.47 2.70 -9.70
CA PHE A 107 -14.27 2.76 -10.54
C PHE A 107 -14.60 2.64 -12.04
N HIS A 108 -13.75 3.25 -12.86
CA HIS A 108 -13.85 3.26 -14.32
C HIS A 108 -13.69 1.87 -14.94
N LYS A 109 -14.21 1.66 -16.14
CA LYS A 109 -13.98 0.42 -16.91
C LYS A 109 -12.48 0.22 -17.22
N GLU A 110 -11.74 1.32 -17.33
CA GLU A 110 -10.30 1.39 -17.55
C GLU A 110 -9.49 1.16 -16.26
N HIS A 111 -10.15 1.01 -15.10
CA HIS A 111 -9.45 0.71 -13.85
C HIS A 111 -8.72 -0.62 -13.99
N PRO A 112 -7.42 -0.67 -13.66
CA PRO A 112 -6.61 -1.82 -14.04
C PRO A 112 -7.06 -3.08 -13.31
N LEU A 113 -7.07 -4.21 -14.01
CA LEU A 113 -7.45 -5.50 -13.43
C LEU A 113 -6.53 -5.87 -12.27
N ARG A 114 -5.22 -5.65 -12.46
CA ARG A 114 -4.14 -5.92 -11.50
C ARG A 114 -3.31 -4.65 -11.32
N THR A 115 -2.70 -4.48 -10.15
CA THR A 115 -1.84 -3.29 -9.94
C THR A 115 -0.68 -3.36 -10.93
N THR A 116 -0.31 -2.23 -11.51
CA THR A 116 0.92 -2.12 -12.29
C THR A 116 1.94 -1.38 -11.44
N VAL A 117 3.18 -1.88 -11.38
CA VAL A 117 4.29 -1.18 -10.73
C VAL A 117 4.63 0.04 -11.59
N LYS A 118 3.87 1.13 -11.46
CA LYS A 118 4.25 2.43 -12.00
C LYS A 118 5.07 3.18 -10.97
N THR A 119 6.27 3.54 -11.42
CA THR A 119 7.34 4.23 -10.71
C THR A 119 7.07 5.73 -10.56
N LYS A 120 7.49 6.27 -9.41
CA LYS A 120 7.52 7.67 -8.98
C LYS A 120 6.17 8.34 -8.70
N TRP A 121 5.80 8.27 -7.42
CA TRP A 121 4.89 9.24 -6.79
C TRP A 121 5.66 9.99 -5.70
N SER A 122 6.18 11.19 -6.00
CA SER A 122 6.72 12.06 -4.94
C SER A 122 5.55 12.72 -4.23
N LEU A 123 5.38 12.43 -2.93
CA LEU A 123 4.52 13.23 -2.09
C LEU A 123 5.15 14.62 -1.99
N LYS A 124 4.53 15.61 -2.65
CA LYS A 124 4.99 17.00 -2.60
C LYS A 124 4.62 17.59 -1.25
N ILE A 125 5.60 18.22 -0.60
CA ILE A 125 5.36 18.99 0.64
C ILE A 125 4.46 20.19 0.34
N LYS A 126 4.64 20.81 -0.82
CA LYS A 126 3.86 21.97 -1.28
C LYS A 126 3.38 21.73 -2.70
N ASP A 127 2.07 21.87 -2.92
CA ASP A 127 1.47 21.85 -4.25
C ASP A 127 1.27 23.26 -4.80
N LYS A 128 0.93 23.35 -6.08
CA LYS A 128 0.67 24.63 -6.76
C LYS A 128 -0.68 25.21 -6.34
N TYR A 129 -1.70 24.37 -6.29
CA TYR A 129 -3.08 24.75 -5.98
C TYR A 129 -3.48 24.23 -4.60
N LEU A 130 -4.28 25.01 -3.87
CA LEU A 130 -4.89 24.57 -2.61
C LEU A 130 -5.94 23.50 -2.92
N VAL A 131 -6.89 23.82 -3.79
CA VAL A 131 -7.99 22.93 -4.15
C VAL A 131 -8.33 23.05 -5.63
N SER A 132 -8.69 21.92 -6.25
CA SER A 132 -9.18 21.93 -7.62
C SER A 132 -10.40 21.04 -7.87
N PHE A 133 -11.15 21.42 -8.90
CA PHE A 133 -12.21 20.64 -9.54
C PHE A 133 -12.18 20.88 -11.04
N LYS A 134 -12.20 19.80 -11.82
CA LYS A 134 -12.54 19.83 -13.23
C LYS A 134 -13.66 18.84 -13.51
N GLY A 135 -14.80 19.29 -14.05
CA GLY A 135 -15.93 18.39 -14.28
C GLY A 135 -17.14 19.01 -14.96
N LYS A 136 -18.22 18.23 -15.06
CA LYS A 136 -19.49 18.68 -15.66
C LYS A 136 -20.27 19.55 -14.69
N ARG A 137 -20.75 20.71 -15.13
CA ARG A 137 -21.79 21.50 -14.45
C ARG A 137 -23.14 21.06 -15.02
N TYR A 138 -24.00 20.53 -14.18
CA TYR A 138 -25.36 20.18 -14.60
C TYR A 138 -26.22 21.43 -14.45
N VAL A 139 -26.72 21.97 -15.56
CA VAL A 139 -27.59 23.17 -15.54
C VAL A 139 -28.98 22.83 -14.98
N TYR A 140 -29.32 21.55 -14.89
CA TYR A 140 -30.57 21.05 -14.34
C TYR A 140 -30.38 19.66 -13.71
N GLY A 141 -31.32 19.26 -12.85
CA GLY A 141 -31.38 17.93 -12.25
C GLY A 141 -30.49 17.74 -11.01
N ILE A 142 -30.46 16.51 -10.49
CA ILE A 142 -29.76 16.20 -9.23
C ILE A 142 -28.25 16.51 -9.33
N GLY A 143 -27.73 17.18 -8.32
CA GLY A 143 -26.32 17.59 -8.23
C GLY A 143 -25.98 18.85 -9.03
N SER A 144 -26.98 19.58 -9.54
CA SER A 144 -26.78 20.85 -10.25
C SER A 144 -26.31 21.96 -9.30
N GLU A 145 -26.97 22.15 -8.16
CA GLU A 145 -26.77 23.29 -7.25
C GLU A 145 -25.32 23.43 -6.75
N THR A 146 -24.79 22.35 -6.16
CA THR A 146 -23.40 22.31 -5.66
C THR A 146 -22.39 22.57 -6.76
N ARG A 147 -22.61 22.02 -7.96
CA ARG A 147 -21.69 22.17 -9.09
C ARG A 147 -21.81 23.51 -9.79
N ASP A 148 -23.00 24.09 -9.77
CA ASP A 148 -23.28 25.42 -10.28
C ASP A 148 -22.53 26.46 -9.44
N SER A 149 -22.52 26.29 -8.13
CA SER A 149 -21.83 27.22 -7.22
C SER A 149 -20.29 27.24 -7.36
N LEU A 150 -19.68 26.23 -8.00
CA LEU A 150 -18.22 26.06 -8.01
C LEU A 150 -17.48 27.17 -8.75
N TYR A 151 -18.07 27.74 -9.80
CA TYR A 151 -17.37 28.78 -10.57
C TYR A 151 -17.10 30.04 -9.74
N HIS A 152 -17.93 30.32 -8.72
CA HIS A 152 -17.73 31.46 -7.80
C HIS A 152 -16.45 31.33 -6.98
N LEU A 153 -15.95 30.11 -6.79
CA LEU A 153 -14.72 29.86 -6.05
C LEU A 153 -13.47 30.00 -6.93
N HIS A 154 -13.62 30.02 -8.26
CA HIS A 154 -12.47 30.01 -9.16
C HIS A 154 -11.71 31.33 -9.13
N ASN A 155 -10.40 31.27 -8.89
CA ASN A 155 -9.52 32.45 -8.94
C ASN A 155 -8.29 32.27 -9.85
N GLY A 156 -8.14 31.10 -10.50
CA GLY A 156 -7.02 30.78 -11.40
C GLY A 156 -5.63 30.69 -10.74
N GLN A 157 -5.52 30.93 -9.43
CA GLN A 157 -4.26 31.01 -8.69
C GLN A 157 -4.11 29.86 -7.68
N SER A 158 -4.91 29.88 -6.60
CA SER A 158 -4.90 28.86 -5.54
C SER A 158 -6.11 27.93 -5.64
N VAL A 159 -7.21 28.39 -6.23
CA VAL A 159 -8.48 27.67 -6.34
C VAL A 159 -8.87 27.56 -7.82
N VAL A 160 -8.86 26.32 -8.32
CA VAL A 160 -9.14 26.03 -9.73
C VAL A 160 -10.45 25.26 -9.84
N MET A 161 -11.54 25.92 -10.24
CA MET A 161 -12.83 25.29 -10.45
C MET A 161 -13.23 25.49 -11.91
N VAL A 162 -13.08 24.44 -12.71
CA VAL A 162 -13.30 24.51 -14.16
C VAL A 162 -14.39 23.54 -14.58
N THR A 163 -15.44 24.06 -15.19
CA THR A 163 -16.68 23.33 -15.46
C THR A 163 -16.99 23.26 -16.94
N THR A 164 -17.68 22.21 -17.38
CA THR A 164 -18.24 22.15 -18.74
C THR A 164 -19.74 21.86 -18.70
N CYS A 165 -20.51 22.56 -19.53
CA CYS A 165 -21.91 22.27 -19.76
C CYS A 165 -22.12 21.12 -20.76
N LYS A 166 -21.08 20.67 -21.48
CA LYS A 166 -21.20 19.62 -22.51
C LYS A 166 -21.51 18.27 -21.85
N HIS A 167 -22.79 17.88 -21.85
CA HIS A 167 -23.24 16.60 -21.31
C HIS A 167 -24.43 16.02 -22.09
N ASN A 168 -24.41 14.70 -22.34
CA ASN A 168 -25.38 14.05 -23.24
C ASN A 168 -25.43 14.73 -24.63
N THR A 169 -26.37 14.32 -25.48
CA THR A 169 -26.54 14.90 -26.83
C THR A 169 -27.40 16.17 -26.83
N ASP A 170 -28.14 16.42 -25.74
CA ASP A 170 -29.16 17.47 -25.63
C ASP A 170 -28.75 18.67 -24.76
N TRP A 171 -27.49 18.76 -24.30
CA TRP A 171 -27.06 19.87 -23.42
C TRP A 171 -27.36 21.26 -23.96
N LYS A 172 -27.26 21.47 -25.29
CA LYS A 172 -27.57 22.76 -25.93
C LYS A 172 -29.00 23.23 -25.68
N LYS A 173 -29.93 22.32 -25.39
CA LYS A 173 -31.32 22.69 -25.06
C LYS A 173 -31.42 23.42 -23.72
N TYR A 174 -30.47 23.17 -22.82
CA TYR A 174 -30.48 23.66 -21.44
C TYR A 174 -29.23 24.50 -21.14
N GLU A 175 -28.57 25.03 -22.17
CA GLU A 175 -27.42 25.91 -21.97
C GLU A 175 -27.88 27.27 -21.43
N ASP A 176 -27.11 27.83 -20.51
CA ASP A 176 -27.26 29.21 -20.06
C ASP A 176 -26.13 30.09 -20.64
N GLU A 177 -26.21 31.39 -20.36
CA GLU A 177 -25.29 32.40 -20.91
C GLU A 177 -23.81 32.13 -20.54
N ARG A 178 -23.54 31.38 -19.45
CA ARG A 178 -22.19 31.10 -18.98
C ARG A 178 -21.53 29.91 -19.69
N CYS A 179 -22.32 29.04 -20.32
CA CYS A 179 -21.81 27.78 -20.86
C CYS A 179 -20.70 27.94 -21.90
N GLU A 180 -20.67 29.03 -22.67
CA GLU A 180 -19.58 29.30 -23.61
C GLU A 180 -18.24 29.54 -22.89
N GLU A 181 -18.24 30.41 -21.88
CA GLU A 181 -17.05 30.73 -21.08
C GLU A 181 -16.55 29.50 -20.31
N ASP A 182 -17.46 28.77 -19.65
CA ASP A 182 -17.16 27.52 -18.94
C ASP A 182 -16.46 26.52 -19.87
N ASN A 183 -16.98 26.32 -21.09
CA ASN A 183 -16.40 25.39 -22.05
C ASN A 183 -15.02 25.81 -22.53
N VAL A 184 -14.80 27.10 -22.78
CA VAL A 184 -13.50 27.63 -23.17
C VAL A 184 -12.50 27.39 -22.04
N GLU A 185 -12.83 27.78 -20.81
CA GLU A 185 -11.96 27.58 -19.65
C GLU A 185 -11.66 26.08 -19.45
N TYR A 186 -12.67 25.21 -19.52
CA TYR A 186 -12.50 23.76 -19.36
C TYR A 186 -11.47 23.14 -20.31
N ASP A 187 -11.42 23.63 -21.56
CA ASP A 187 -10.53 23.11 -22.60
C ASP A 187 -9.07 23.57 -22.41
N HIS A 188 -8.81 24.64 -21.64
CA HIS A 188 -7.45 25.14 -21.35
C HIS A 188 -6.69 24.31 -20.31
N TRP A 189 -7.39 23.61 -19.42
CA TRP A 189 -6.78 22.93 -18.28
C TRP A 189 -6.67 21.42 -18.50
N ASP A 190 -5.55 20.81 -18.12
CA ASP A 190 -5.42 19.34 -18.15
C ASP A 190 -5.90 18.69 -16.84
N TYR A 191 -6.74 17.65 -16.92
CA TYR A 191 -7.40 17.04 -15.76
C TYR A 191 -6.42 16.43 -14.76
N GLU A 192 -5.49 15.60 -15.24
CA GLU A 192 -4.57 14.88 -14.37
C GLU A 192 -3.47 15.82 -13.85
N MET A 193 -3.03 16.78 -14.66
CA MET A 193 -2.07 17.80 -14.26
C MET A 193 -2.61 18.71 -13.15
N ILE A 194 -3.87 19.16 -13.19
CA ILE A 194 -4.39 20.01 -12.11
C ILE A 194 -4.50 19.22 -10.80
N MET A 195 -5.01 17.99 -10.86
CA MET A 195 -5.23 17.18 -9.67
C MET A 195 -3.91 16.78 -9.02
N SER A 196 -2.91 16.35 -9.80
CA SER A 196 -1.56 16.01 -9.30
C SER A 196 -0.75 17.22 -8.78
N ASN A 197 -1.23 18.43 -9.02
CA ASN A 197 -0.64 19.68 -8.53
C ASN A 197 -1.55 20.41 -7.53
N SER A 198 -2.55 19.72 -6.98
CA SER A 198 -3.46 20.26 -5.95
C SER A 198 -3.29 19.53 -4.63
N THR A 199 -3.39 20.24 -3.51
CA THR A 199 -3.41 19.63 -2.18
C THR A 199 -4.72 18.89 -1.93
N PHE A 200 -5.83 19.52 -2.29
CA PHE A 200 -7.18 19.00 -2.13
C PHE A 200 -7.87 18.87 -3.50
N CYS A 201 -8.71 17.84 -3.64
CA CYS A 201 -9.50 17.61 -4.85
C CYS A 201 -10.96 17.55 -4.46
N LEU A 202 -11.77 18.47 -4.97
CA LEU A 202 -13.19 18.49 -4.68
C LEU A 202 -13.85 17.27 -5.33
N THR A 203 -14.56 16.47 -4.55
CA THR A 203 -15.34 15.32 -5.01
C THR A 203 -16.81 15.56 -4.71
N PRO A 204 -17.44 16.54 -5.39
CA PRO A 204 -18.85 16.80 -5.19
C PRO A 204 -19.70 15.71 -5.83
N ARG A 205 -20.90 15.55 -5.30
CA ARG A 205 -21.95 14.67 -5.83
C ARG A 205 -22.10 14.83 -7.35
N GLY A 206 -22.31 13.71 -8.03
CA GLY A 206 -22.65 13.67 -9.44
C GLY A 206 -24.15 13.46 -9.65
N ARG A 207 -24.50 12.73 -10.71
CA ARG A 207 -25.86 12.19 -10.84
C ARG A 207 -26.16 11.18 -9.72
N ARG A 208 -25.15 10.38 -9.35
CA ARG A 208 -25.14 9.48 -8.18
C ARG A 208 -24.30 10.09 -7.06
N LEU A 209 -24.39 9.52 -5.85
CA LEU A 209 -23.65 9.98 -4.68
C LEU A 209 -22.14 9.86 -4.84
N GLY A 210 -21.66 8.73 -5.37
CA GLY A 210 -20.23 8.49 -5.59
C GLY A 210 -19.72 9.13 -6.88
N SER A 211 -18.43 9.47 -6.87
CA SER A 211 -17.71 9.98 -8.04
C SER A 211 -16.44 9.17 -8.27
N PHE A 212 -16.14 8.84 -9.54
CA PHE A 212 -14.86 8.23 -9.90
C PHE A 212 -13.65 9.03 -9.41
N ARG A 213 -13.82 10.36 -9.33
CA ARG A 213 -12.81 11.29 -8.82
C ARG A 213 -12.34 10.96 -7.42
N PHE A 214 -13.17 10.30 -6.62
CA PHE A 214 -12.76 9.86 -5.28
C PHE A 214 -11.52 8.97 -5.33
N LEU A 215 -11.53 7.92 -6.16
CA LEU A 215 -10.37 7.04 -6.31
C LEU A 215 -9.22 7.72 -7.07
N GLU A 216 -9.52 8.57 -8.05
CA GLU A 216 -8.50 9.31 -8.80
C GLU A 216 -7.73 10.28 -7.90
N ALA A 217 -8.43 10.97 -6.99
CA ALA A 217 -7.83 11.87 -6.02
C ALA A 217 -6.90 11.11 -5.05
N LEU A 218 -7.37 9.99 -4.50
CA LEU A 218 -6.54 9.12 -3.66
C LEU A 218 -5.31 8.59 -4.41
N ARG A 219 -5.48 8.15 -5.67
CA ARG A 219 -4.38 7.77 -6.56
C ARG A 219 -3.39 8.91 -6.73
N LEU A 220 -3.92 10.12 -6.94
CA LEU A 220 -3.16 11.32 -7.25
C LEU A 220 -2.46 11.95 -6.03
N GLY A 221 -2.65 11.39 -4.82
CA GLY A 221 -2.18 12.00 -3.59
C GLY A 221 -2.82 13.36 -3.30
N CYS A 222 -3.96 13.63 -3.93
CA CYS A 222 -4.78 14.82 -3.76
C CYS A 222 -5.89 14.48 -2.77
N ILE A 223 -5.93 15.15 -1.62
CA ILE A 223 -6.86 14.79 -0.53
C ILE A 223 -8.30 15.01 -1.01
N PRO A 224 -9.16 13.98 -1.04
CA PRO A 224 -10.55 14.14 -1.43
C PRO A 224 -11.31 15.06 -0.48
N VAL A 225 -12.08 15.98 -1.03
CA VAL A 225 -13.03 16.83 -0.30
C VAL A 225 -14.44 16.45 -0.75
N VAL A 226 -15.09 15.60 0.03
CA VAL A 226 -16.39 15.01 -0.26
C VAL A 226 -17.48 16.02 0.06
N LEU A 227 -18.22 16.43 -0.98
CA LEU A 227 -19.44 17.23 -0.89
C LEU A 227 -20.58 16.41 -1.49
N SER A 228 -21.05 15.41 -0.75
CA SER A 228 -22.07 14.46 -1.18
C SER A 228 -22.78 13.93 0.06
N ASP A 229 -23.90 14.55 0.40
CA ASP A 229 -24.63 14.21 1.62
C ASP A 229 -25.20 12.79 1.52
N ASP A 230 -25.26 12.10 2.66
CA ASP A 230 -25.74 10.72 2.80
C ASP A 230 -24.94 9.66 2.01
N TRP A 231 -23.74 9.99 1.52
CA TRP A 231 -22.90 8.99 0.87
C TRP A 231 -22.12 8.14 1.87
N GLU A 232 -22.42 6.84 1.91
CA GLU A 232 -21.60 5.85 2.62
C GLU A 232 -20.32 5.58 1.80
N LEU A 233 -19.17 6.06 2.30
CA LEU A 233 -17.89 5.91 1.61
C LEU A 233 -17.47 4.44 1.44
N PRO A 234 -16.61 4.11 0.44
CA PRO A 234 -16.25 2.73 0.17
C PRO A 234 -15.57 2.05 1.38
N PHE A 235 -16.04 0.87 1.75
CA PHE A 235 -15.52 0.08 2.87
C PHE A 235 -15.46 0.82 4.22
N SER A 236 -16.33 1.81 4.46
CA SER A 236 -16.38 2.59 5.71
C SER A 236 -16.53 1.76 6.99
N GLU A 237 -17.05 0.53 6.91
CA GLU A 237 -17.15 -0.34 8.08
C GLU A 237 -15.76 -0.71 8.66
N VAL A 238 -14.72 -0.68 7.82
CA VAL A 238 -13.35 -0.99 8.22
C VAL A 238 -12.38 0.19 8.00
N ILE A 239 -12.67 1.10 7.07
CA ILE A 239 -11.83 2.27 6.78
C ILE A 239 -12.36 3.51 7.52
N ASP A 240 -11.52 4.09 8.37
CA ASP A 240 -11.76 5.37 9.02
C ASP A 240 -11.35 6.52 8.09
N TRP A 241 -12.30 6.92 7.24
CA TRP A 241 -12.09 7.95 6.24
C TRP A 241 -11.71 9.33 6.82
N ARG A 242 -12.01 9.61 8.10
CA ARG A 242 -11.61 10.87 8.76
C ARG A 242 -10.09 11.08 8.74
N GLN A 243 -9.31 10.01 8.57
CA GLN A 243 -7.85 10.04 8.50
C GLN A 243 -7.30 10.39 7.12
N ALA A 244 -8.13 10.32 6.07
CA ALA A 244 -7.68 10.45 4.68
C ALA A 244 -8.48 11.47 3.85
N VAL A 245 -9.69 11.85 4.25
CA VAL A 245 -10.55 12.76 3.47
C VAL A 245 -11.13 13.88 4.32
N ILE A 246 -11.55 14.97 3.67
CA ILE A 246 -12.39 16.01 4.27
C ILE A 246 -13.82 15.75 3.81
N ILE A 247 -14.77 15.75 4.75
CA ILE A 247 -16.20 15.61 4.46
C ILE A 247 -16.86 16.92 4.84
N GLY A 248 -17.56 17.54 3.88
CA GLY A 248 -18.34 18.76 4.07
C GLY A 248 -19.76 18.56 3.57
N HIS A 249 -20.69 19.33 4.12
CA HIS A 249 -22.07 19.35 3.63
C HIS A 249 -22.16 20.08 2.29
N GLU A 250 -23.11 19.66 1.43
CA GLU A 250 -23.25 20.24 0.09
C GLU A 250 -23.52 21.75 0.13
N ASP A 251 -24.22 22.25 1.16
CA ASP A 251 -24.55 23.66 1.39
C ASP A 251 -23.34 24.53 1.83
N THR A 252 -22.27 23.92 2.31
CA THR A 252 -21.04 24.64 2.74
C THR A 252 -20.10 25.00 1.60
N VAL A 253 -20.44 24.64 0.36
CA VAL A 253 -19.57 24.74 -0.83
C VAL A 253 -18.89 26.11 -0.97
N LEU A 254 -19.58 27.22 -0.72
CA LEU A 254 -19.02 28.57 -0.87
C LEU A 254 -17.94 28.92 0.17
N THR A 255 -17.92 28.23 1.31
CA THR A 255 -16.96 28.45 2.41
C THR A 255 -15.83 27.41 2.43
N ILE A 256 -15.87 26.42 1.53
CA ILE A 256 -14.96 25.27 1.60
C ILE A 256 -13.50 25.69 1.45
N SER A 257 -13.21 26.72 0.67
CA SER A 257 -11.84 27.19 0.46
C SER A 257 -11.20 27.75 1.74
N ASP A 258 -11.97 28.45 2.57
CA ASP A 258 -11.51 28.99 3.86
C ASP A 258 -11.23 27.86 4.86
N VAL A 259 -12.12 26.87 4.91
CA VAL A 259 -11.96 25.67 5.76
C VAL A 259 -10.70 24.91 5.40
N LEU A 260 -10.46 24.68 4.10
CA LEU A 260 -9.28 23.95 3.64
C LEU A 260 -7.97 24.71 3.91
N ASN A 261 -7.99 26.04 3.81
CA ASN A 261 -6.82 26.87 4.09
C ASN A 261 -6.43 26.88 5.58
N ALA A 262 -7.38 26.61 6.48
CA ALA A 262 -7.15 26.55 7.92
C ALA A 262 -6.51 25.22 8.39
N ILE A 263 -6.38 24.21 7.52
CA ILE A 263 -5.85 22.89 7.89
C ILE A 263 -4.31 22.96 8.03
N PRO A 264 -3.75 22.53 9.18
CA PRO A 264 -2.30 22.49 9.39
C PRO A 264 -1.55 21.57 8.41
N LEU A 265 -0.30 21.93 8.09
CA LEU A 265 0.52 21.21 7.12
C LEU A 265 0.83 19.76 7.56
N ASP A 266 1.09 19.51 8.84
CA ASP A 266 1.30 18.18 9.40
C ASP A 266 0.08 17.28 9.18
N ARG A 267 -1.13 17.85 9.37
CA ARG A 267 -2.38 17.14 9.08
C ARG A 267 -2.53 16.84 7.60
N ILE A 268 -2.20 17.79 6.72
CA ILE A 268 -2.21 17.59 5.27
C ILE A 268 -1.27 16.44 4.87
N LEU A 269 -0.03 16.46 5.37
CA LEU A 269 0.96 15.42 5.06
C LEU A 269 0.49 14.04 5.52
N PHE A 270 -0.07 13.96 6.72
CA PHE A 270 -0.68 12.73 7.24
C PHE A 270 -1.80 12.24 6.31
N MET A 271 -2.76 13.10 5.96
CA MET A 271 -3.91 12.73 5.13
C MET A 271 -3.50 12.29 3.72
N LYS A 272 -2.48 12.93 3.12
CA LYS A 272 -1.93 12.50 1.82
C LYS A 272 -1.29 11.11 1.91
N GLN A 273 -0.53 10.85 2.97
CA GLN A 273 0.06 9.54 3.21
C GLN A 273 -1.03 8.48 3.40
N GLN A 274 -2.00 8.73 4.27
CA GLN A 274 -3.12 7.82 4.51
C GLN A 274 -3.92 7.55 3.23
N SER A 275 -4.32 8.60 2.50
CA SER A 275 -5.02 8.49 1.22
C SER A 275 -4.30 7.57 0.24
N ARG A 276 -2.99 7.78 0.09
CA ARG A 276 -2.15 6.97 -0.79
C ARG A 276 -2.07 5.52 -0.31
N GLY A 277 -1.85 5.31 0.98
CA GLY A 277 -1.80 3.97 1.57
C GLY A 277 -3.09 3.20 1.31
N LEU A 278 -4.25 3.83 1.53
CA LEU A 278 -5.56 3.22 1.33
C LEU A 278 -5.73 2.86 -0.15
N TYR A 279 -5.41 3.78 -1.06
CA TYR A 279 -5.48 3.52 -2.49
C TYR A 279 -4.61 2.34 -2.89
N GLN A 280 -3.34 2.37 -2.52
CA GLN A 280 -2.38 1.33 -2.89
C GLN A 280 -2.77 -0.02 -2.29
N ARG A 281 -3.31 -0.05 -1.08
CA ARG A 281 -3.63 -1.32 -0.40
C ARG A 281 -4.94 -1.92 -0.86
N TYR A 282 -5.98 -1.11 -1.04
CA TYR A 282 -7.35 -1.58 -1.21
C TYR A 282 -7.96 -1.25 -2.57
N PHE A 283 -7.51 -0.19 -3.24
CA PHE A 283 -8.21 0.36 -4.39
C PHE A 283 -7.42 0.38 -5.71
N SER A 284 -6.12 0.06 -5.72
CA SER A 284 -5.27 0.29 -6.89
C SER A 284 -5.52 -0.64 -8.08
N SER A 285 -6.37 -1.66 -7.91
CA SER A 285 -6.83 -2.53 -8.98
C SER A 285 -8.18 -3.17 -8.66
N VAL A 286 -8.86 -3.67 -9.70
CA VAL A 286 -10.08 -4.48 -9.53
C VAL A 286 -9.80 -5.69 -8.64
N GLU A 287 -8.62 -6.28 -8.75
CA GLU A 287 -8.18 -7.36 -7.86
C GLU A 287 -8.21 -6.96 -6.39
N LYS A 288 -7.52 -5.88 -6.02
CA LYS A 288 -7.45 -5.45 -4.61
C LYS A 288 -8.82 -5.08 -4.06
N ILE A 289 -9.65 -4.42 -4.87
CA ILE A 289 -11.03 -4.09 -4.49
C ILE A 289 -11.84 -5.37 -4.21
N THR A 290 -11.72 -6.37 -5.10
CA THR A 290 -12.46 -7.63 -4.98
C THR A 290 -12.00 -8.44 -3.77
N LEU A 291 -10.69 -8.59 -3.58
CA LEU A 291 -10.12 -9.32 -2.45
C LEU A 291 -10.40 -8.61 -1.12
N THR A 292 -10.35 -7.28 -1.08
CA THR A 292 -10.72 -6.48 0.09
C THR A 292 -12.16 -6.75 0.50
N ALA A 293 -13.09 -6.74 -0.46
CA ALA A 293 -14.49 -7.05 -0.19
C ALA A 293 -14.69 -8.46 0.40
N LEU A 294 -14.01 -9.48 -0.15
CA LEU A 294 -14.08 -10.85 0.37
C LEU A 294 -13.44 -10.97 1.76
N GLN A 295 -12.32 -10.30 1.97
CA GLN A 295 -11.62 -10.25 3.26
C GLN A 295 -12.49 -9.61 4.35
N ILE A 296 -13.20 -8.52 4.05
CA ILE A 296 -14.13 -7.89 4.99
C ILE A 296 -15.22 -8.88 5.40
N ILE A 297 -15.79 -9.63 4.45
CA ILE A 297 -16.83 -10.63 4.72
C ILE A 297 -16.28 -11.81 5.54
N GLU A 298 -15.09 -12.31 5.21
CA GLU A 298 -14.39 -13.32 6.01
C GLU A 298 -14.19 -12.84 7.46
N GLU A 299 -13.82 -11.58 7.65
CA GLU A 299 -13.60 -11.01 8.98
C GLU A 299 -14.89 -10.93 9.80
N ARG A 300 -16.03 -10.67 9.17
CA ARG A 300 -17.33 -10.74 9.84
C ARG A 300 -17.59 -12.15 10.39
N ILE A 301 -17.21 -13.19 9.65
CA ILE A 301 -17.35 -14.60 10.08
C ILE A 301 -16.38 -14.88 11.24
N ASN A 302 -15.13 -14.45 11.13
CA ASN A 302 -14.11 -14.67 12.16
C ASN A 302 -14.43 -13.93 13.46
N LYS A 303 -14.98 -12.71 13.37
CA LYS A 303 -15.47 -11.95 14.53
C LYS A 303 -16.56 -12.69 15.31
N GLN A 304 -17.46 -13.41 14.61
CA GLN A 304 -18.45 -14.27 15.27
C GLN A 304 -17.83 -15.45 16.01
N ARG A 305 -16.62 -15.86 15.63
CA ARG A 305 -15.82 -16.91 16.30
C ARG A 305 -14.97 -16.36 17.45
N GLY A 306 -15.00 -15.06 17.71
CA GLY A 306 -14.20 -14.41 18.76
C GLY A 306 -12.77 -14.09 18.36
N GLU A 307 -12.45 -14.08 17.06
CA GLU A 307 -11.14 -13.63 16.57
C GLU A 307 -11.06 -12.09 16.56
N GLU A 308 -9.88 -11.56 16.86
CA GLU A 308 -9.61 -10.12 16.84
C GLU A 308 -9.63 -9.58 15.40
N PRO A 309 -10.27 -8.42 15.15
CA PRO A 309 -10.34 -7.82 13.84
C PRO A 309 -8.97 -7.30 13.37
N ARG A 310 -8.77 -7.27 12.05
CA ARG A 310 -7.58 -6.66 11.45
C ARG A 310 -7.64 -5.14 11.63
N ASN A 311 -6.47 -4.51 11.77
CA ASN A 311 -6.41 -3.07 11.72
C ASN A 311 -6.25 -2.57 10.27
N TRP A 312 -7.39 -2.28 9.63
CA TRP A 312 -7.47 -1.80 8.25
C TRP A 312 -6.91 -0.38 8.04
N ASN A 313 -6.87 0.43 9.10
CA ASN A 313 -6.39 1.82 9.04
C ASN A 313 -4.90 1.93 9.37
N ARG A 314 -4.26 0.84 9.78
CA ARG A 314 -2.82 0.79 10.02
C ARG A 314 -2.08 0.51 8.72
N LEU A 315 -2.01 1.55 7.89
CA LEU A 315 -1.30 1.55 6.62
C LEU A 315 0.20 1.68 6.81
N PHE A 316 0.56 2.44 7.84
CA PHE A 316 1.91 2.64 8.32
C PHE A 316 1.91 2.36 9.81
N LEU A 317 2.90 1.63 10.31
CA LEU A 317 3.16 1.64 11.75
C LEU A 317 3.35 3.13 12.13
N PRO A 318 2.51 3.73 13.00
CA PRO A 318 2.89 5.00 13.59
C PRO A 318 4.22 4.72 14.28
N VAL A 319 5.21 5.57 14.03
CA VAL A 319 6.54 5.51 14.65
C VAL A 319 6.44 5.43 16.19
N GLU A 320 5.28 5.78 16.74
CA GLU A 320 4.98 5.84 18.16
C GLU A 320 4.18 4.63 18.71
N ASN A 321 3.56 3.80 17.87
CA ASN A 321 2.60 2.77 18.31
C ASN A 321 2.92 1.34 17.87
N LEU A 322 4.18 1.02 17.51
CA LEU A 322 4.61 -0.36 17.72
C LEU A 322 4.37 -0.70 19.19
N PRO A 323 3.82 -1.87 19.54
CA PRO A 323 3.61 -2.22 20.92
C PRO A 323 4.97 -2.21 21.58
N ILE A 324 5.26 -1.12 22.29
CA ILE A 324 6.36 -1.03 23.24
C ILE A 324 5.96 -2.04 24.31
N SER A 325 6.34 -3.30 24.11
CA SER A 325 6.60 -4.16 25.25
C SER A 325 7.77 -3.47 25.94
N ALA A 326 7.44 -2.54 26.83
CA ALA A 326 8.36 -1.86 27.71
C ALA A 326 8.97 -2.92 28.61
N SER A 327 9.96 -3.64 28.07
CA SER A 327 10.95 -4.36 28.83
C SER A 327 12.22 -3.56 28.68
N SER A 328 12.71 -3.11 29.81
CA SER A 328 13.68 -2.05 30.05
C SER A 328 15.11 -2.41 29.63
N ASN A 329 15.32 -2.91 28.40
CA ASN A 329 16.63 -3.20 27.81
C ASN A 329 16.61 -3.25 26.26
N GLU A 330 16.02 -2.24 25.59
CA GLU A 330 16.01 -2.17 24.11
C GLU A 330 17.35 -1.76 23.47
N ASN A 331 18.33 -1.31 24.27
CA ASN A 331 19.62 -0.87 23.74
C ASN A 331 20.44 -2.05 23.21
N GLY A 332 20.78 -1.99 21.93
CA GLY A 332 21.65 -2.93 21.24
C GLY A 332 20.94 -3.74 20.16
N TYR A 333 21.65 -4.71 19.60
CA TYR A 333 21.16 -5.52 18.48
C TYR A 333 21.72 -6.94 18.52
N THR A 334 20.99 -7.84 17.88
CA THR A 334 21.44 -9.22 17.63
C THR A 334 22.04 -9.33 16.25
N VAL A 335 23.17 -10.02 16.13
CA VAL A 335 23.81 -10.30 14.85
C VAL A 335 23.47 -11.72 14.41
N LEU A 336 22.85 -11.85 13.24
CA LEU A 336 22.65 -13.13 12.57
C LEU A 336 23.74 -13.31 11.50
N LEU A 337 24.73 -14.14 11.82
CA LEU A 337 25.94 -14.32 11.01
C LEU A 337 25.89 -15.65 10.26
N ARG A 338 25.79 -15.59 8.94
CA ARG A 338 25.86 -16.76 8.05
C ARG A 338 27.30 -17.18 7.81
N ALA A 339 27.65 -18.37 8.26
CA ALA A 339 28.93 -19.00 7.99
C ALA A 339 28.93 -19.70 6.61
N SER A 340 30.06 -19.64 5.91
CA SER A 340 30.26 -20.32 4.62
C SER A 340 30.58 -21.80 4.79
N ILE A 341 30.35 -22.65 3.79
CA ILE A 341 30.68 -24.08 3.88
C ILE A 341 32.19 -24.30 4.00
N LYS A 342 32.98 -23.48 3.30
CA LYS A 342 34.45 -23.55 3.32
C LYS A 342 34.98 -22.91 4.60
N VAL A 343 35.79 -23.65 5.36
CA VAL A 343 36.45 -23.12 6.55
C VAL A 343 37.33 -21.93 6.16
N SER A 344 37.13 -20.80 6.85
CA SER A 344 37.89 -19.58 6.60
C SER A 344 38.22 -18.87 7.92
N GLY A 345 39.35 -18.17 7.97
CA GLY A 345 39.72 -17.31 9.09
C GLY A 345 38.92 -16.01 9.16
N ARG A 346 38.07 -15.70 8.15
CA ARG A 346 37.23 -14.49 8.15
C ARG A 346 36.19 -14.55 9.25
N LEU A 347 35.59 -15.73 9.50
CA LEU A 347 34.60 -15.89 10.56
C LEU A 347 35.14 -15.45 11.91
N ASN A 348 36.33 -15.93 12.29
CA ASN A 348 36.95 -15.57 13.58
C ASN A 348 37.28 -14.07 13.65
N ARG A 349 37.72 -13.46 12.54
CA ARG A 349 37.97 -12.00 12.51
C ARG A 349 36.69 -11.20 12.70
N ILE A 350 35.61 -11.60 12.05
CA ILE A 350 34.29 -10.98 12.19
C ILE A 350 33.78 -11.13 13.62
N VAL A 351 33.81 -12.35 14.18
CA VAL A 351 33.37 -12.61 15.56
C VAL A 351 34.18 -11.78 16.56
N ASN A 352 35.52 -11.76 16.45
CA ASN A 352 36.36 -10.93 17.31
C ASN A 352 36.06 -9.43 17.19
N LEU A 353 35.77 -8.94 15.98
CA LEU A 353 35.37 -7.55 15.76
C LEU A 353 34.02 -7.26 16.45
N LEU A 354 33.02 -8.13 16.27
CA LEU A 354 31.69 -7.98 16.85
C LEU A 354 31.72 -8.01 18.39
N CYS A 355 32.56 -8.87 18.97
CA CYS A 355 32.72 -8.96 20.42
C CYS A 355 33.38 -7.72 21.04
N GLY A 356 34.07 -6.90 20.25
CA GLY A 356 34.57 -5.59 20.68
C GLY A 356 33.51 -4.48 20.70
N ILE A 357 32.27 -4.75 20.26
CA ILE A 357 31.20 -3.75 20.13
C ILE A 357 30.18 -3.97 21.25
N HIS A 358 30.04 -3.01 22.16
CA HIS A 358 29.23 -3.13 23.37
C HIS A 358 27.71 -3.22 23.10
N GLU A 359 27.26 -2.70 21.96
CA GLU A 359 25.88 -2.72 21.52
C GLU A 359 25.45 -4.10 20.96
N VAL A 360 26.42 -4.98 20.63
CA VAL A 360 26.13 -6.35 20.20
C VAL A 360 25.73 -7.17 21.42
N ARG A 361 24.45 -7.52 21.52
CA ARG A 361 23.92 -8.29 22.65
C ARG A 361 24.08 -9.78 22.47
N LYS A 362 23.98 -10.25 21.23
CA LYS A 362 24.04 -11.67 20.89
C LYS A 362 24.52 -11.87 19.46
N ILE A 363 25.26 -12.94 19.24
CA ILE A 363 25.72 -13.36 17.92
C ILE A 363 25.18 -14.76 17.67
N ILE A 364 24.22 -14.87 16.75
CA ILE A 364 23.69 -16.15 16.29
C ILE A 364 24.47 -16.55 15.04
N ILE A 365 25.29 -17.59 15.16
CA ILE A 365 26.07 -18.12 14.05
C ILE A 365 25.28 -19.25 13.42
N LEU A 366 24.83 -18.97 12.21
CA LEU A 366 24.18 -19.88 11.31
C LEU A 366 25.24 -20.80 10.67
N TRP A 367 25.36 -22.02 11.20
CA TRP A 367 26.45 -22.97 10.89
C TRP A 367 26.05 -24.08 9.90
N PRO A 368 26.71 -24.20 8.73
CA PRO A 368 26.44 -25.28 7.78
C PRO A 368 26.77 -26.67 8.36
N LYS A 369 25.82 -27.62 8.30
CA LYS A 369 26.04 -29.00 8.79
C LYS A 369 27.27 -29.69 8.20
N ASN A 370 27.57 -29.42 6.93
CA ASN A 370 28.70 -30.02 6.22
C ASN A 370 30.04 -29.31 6.47
N ARG A 371 30.06 -28.21 7.25
CA ARG A 371 31.28 -27.50 7.62
C ARG A 371 31.95 -28.21 8.79
N GLN A 372 33.17 -28.69 8.59
CA GLN A 372 33.99 -29.27 9.65
C GLN A 372 34.31 -28.22 10.74
N MET A 373 34.12 -28.57 12.02
CA MET A 373 34.43 -27.69 13.15
C MET A 373 35.95 -27.51 13.30
N LYS A 374 36.42 -26.27 13.14
CA LYS A 374 37.81 -25.83 13.42
C LYS A 374 37.90 -24.40 13.96
N THR A 375 36.89 -23.92 14.70
CA THR A 375 36.88 -22.54 15.23
C THR A 375 36.73 -22.55 16.75
N ASN A 376 37.73 -22.01 17.45
CA ASN A 376 37.63 -21.64 18.87
C ASN A 376 37.06 -20.22 18.96
N PHE A 377 35.98 -20.04 19.73
CA PHE A 377 35.32 -18.75 19.98
C PHE A 377 35.55 -18.24 21.42
N ASP A 378 36.64 -18.68 22.05
CA ASP A 378 36.98 -18.50 23.47
C ASP A 378 36.94 -17.05 23.98
N SER A 379 37.04 -16.05 23.09
CA SER A 379 37.04 -14.64 23.45
C SER A 379 35.65 -14.07 23.84
N CYS A 380 34.56 -14.80 23.59
CA CYS A 380 33.20 -14.24 23.64
C CYS A 380 32.04 -15.26 23.80
N ASP A 381 32.34 -16.47 24.27
CA ASP A 381 31.42 -17.62 24.26
C ASP A 381 30.04 -17.36 24.88
N ALA A 382 29.94 -16.49 25.90
CA ALA A 382 28.68 -16.24 26.61
C ALA A 382 27.58 -15.60 25.72
N ASN A 383 27.95 -14.93 24.63
CA ASN A 383 27.02 -14.23 23.74
C ASN A 383 26.83 -14.92 22.39
N ILE A 384 27.48 -16.07 22.15
CA ILE A 384 27.48 -16.76 20.88
C ILE A 384 26.53 -17.96 20.95
N PHE A 385 25.55 -17.98 20.05
CA PHE A 385 24.67 -19.12 19.85
C PHE A 385 24.92 -19.72 18.48
N VAL A 386 25.37 -20.98 18.42
CA VAL A 386 25.64 -21.67 17.16
C VAL A 386 24.44 -22.53 16.81
N GLN A 387 23.81 -22.23 15.68
CA GLN A 387 22.64 -22.94 15.17
C GLN A 387 23.03 -23.76 13.93
N PRO A 388 23.05 -25.11 14.02
CA PRO A 388 23.25 -25.97 12.87
C PRO A 388 22.11 -25.80 11.85
N SER A 389 22.46 -25.76 10.56
CA SER A 389 21.47 -25.52 9.49
C SER A 389 21.95 -26.03 8.11
N ASP A 390 21.00 -26.37 7.24
CA ASP A 390 21.23 -26.84 5.87
C ASP A 390 21.24 -25.66 4.88
N PHE A 391 22.36 -24.94 4.84
CA PHE A 391 22.46 -23.60 4.24
C PHE A 391 22.51 -23.47 2.72
N ASP A 392 22.20 -24.52 1.94
CA ASP A 392 22.11 -24.33 0.49
C ASP A 392 20.91 -23.45 0.08
N VAL A 393 19.99 -23.20 1.02
CA VAL A 393 18.75 -22.48 0.74
C VAL A 393 18.43 -21.54 1.91
N HIS A 394 18.32 -20.22 1.67
CA HIS A 394 17.85 -19.23 2.67
C HIS A 394 16.45 -19.54 3.24
N VAL A 395 15.78 -20.56 2.70
CA VAL A 395 14.62 -21.25 3.27
C VAL A 395 14.77 -21.49 4.77
N ASP A 396 15.98 -21.85 5.24
CA ASP A 396 16.16 -22.22 6.64
C ASP A 396 16.01 -21.03 7.60
N ILE A 397 16.34 -19.81 7.18
CA ILE A 397 16.11 -18.61 8.01
C ILE A 397 14.61 -18.36 8.18
N LEU A 398 13.79 -18.66 7.17
CA LEU A 398 12.35 -18.50 7.24
C LEU A 398 11.70 -19.54 8.17
N SER A 399 12.17 -20.81 8.13
CA SER A 399 11.73 -21.84 9.07
C SER A 399 12.27 -21.65 10.48
N GLN A 400 13.47 -21.08 10.63
CA GLN A 400 14.11 -20.87 11.92
C GLN A 400 13.82 -19.51 12.55
N ALA A 401 13.31 -18.52 11.83
CA ALA A 401 12.94 -17.22 12.42
C ALA A 401 11.95 -17.38 13.59
N GLN A 402 11.06 -18.38 13.50
CA GLN A 402 10.12 -18.74 14.56
C GLN A 402 10.82 -19.44 15.75
N ALA A 403 11.72 -20.39 15.47
CA ALA A 403 12.48 -21.11 16.50
C ALA A 403 13.48 -20.20 17.23
N LEU A 404 14.10 -19.26 16.50
CA LEU A 404 15.10 -18.32 17.00
C LEU A 404 14.48 -17.05 17.56
N GLN A 405 13.15 -16.92 17.54
CA GLN A 405 12.48 -15.69 17.95
C GLN A 405 12.78 -15.31 19.41
N ALA A 406 12.82 -16.32 20.29
CA ALA A 406 13.19 -16.17 21.70
C ALA A 406 14.66 -15.77 21.89
N GLU A 407 15.50 -16.01 20.87
CA GLU A 407 16.94 -15.74 20.93
C GLU A 407 17.29 -14.29 20.54
N PHE A 408 16.41 -13.56 19.84
CA PHE A 408 16.68 -12.19 19.36
C PHE A 408 16.50 -11.13 20.46
N ILE A 409 17.61 -10.50 20.84
CA ILE A 409 17.70 -9.47 21.88
C ILE A 409 18.04 -8.11 21.24
N GLY A 410 17.48 -7.03 21.78
CA GLY A 410 17.70 -5.65 21.33
C GLY A 410 16.68 -5.17 20.30
N ALA A 411 16.81 -3.90 19.89
CA ALA A 411 15.88 -3.24 18.99
C ALA A 411 16.01 -3.70 17.52
N PHE A 412 17.23 -4.04 17.10
CA PHE A 412 17.53 -4.36 15.71
C PHE A 412 18.15 -5.75 15.52
N ILE A 413 18.08 -6.26 14.30
CA ILE A 413 18.74 -7.47 13.85
C ILE A 413 19.65 -7.14 12.68
N LEU A 414 20.95 -7.43 12.84
CA LEU A 414 21.99 -7.26 11.83
C LEU A 414 22.22 -8.58 11.10
N PHE A 415 21.89 -8.63 9.82
CA PHE A 415 22.19 -9.76 8.94
C PHE A 415 23.58 -9.58 8.34
N LEU A 416 24.42 -10.61 8.48
CA LEU A 416 25.80 -10.59 8.00
C LEU A 416 26.19 -11.92 7.33
N ASP A 417 26.88 -11.84 6.19
CA ASP A 417 27.51 -12.99 5.53
C ASP A 417 29.03 -12.98 5.75
N GLU A 418 29.62 -14.11 6.16
CA GLU A 418 31.08 -14.25 6.42
C GLU A 418 31.96 -13.76 5.26
N ARG A 419 31.46 -13.82 4.02
CA ARG A 419 32.20 -13.42 2.82
C ARG A 419 32.30 -11.91 2.66
N VAL A 420 31.46 -11.13 3.34
CA VAL A 420 31.43 -9.67 3.23
C VAL A 420 32.47 -9.06 4.19
N PRO A 421 33.36 -8.17 3.70
CA PRO A 421 34.27 -7.43 4.57
C PRO A 421 33.49 -6.40 5.38
N ILE A 422 33.80 -6.22 6.66
CA ILE A 422 33.14 -5.22 7.52
C ILE A 422 34.15 -4.49 8.40
N THR A 423 33.79 -3.27 8.79
CA THR A 423 34.51 -2.46 9.79
C THR A 423 33.57 -2.06 10.92
N VAL A 424 34.13 -1.61 12.05
CA VAL A 424 33.34 -1.08 13.17
C VAL A 424 32.57 0.18 12.76
N ASP A 425 33.18 1.04 11.94
CA ASP A 425 32.56 2.26 11.41
C ASP A 425 31.32 1.93 10.55
N ASP A 426 31.37 0.87 9.74
CA ASP A 426 30.21 0.44 8.95
C ASP A 426 29.02 0.09 9.83
N ILE A 427 29.26 -0.65 10.92
CA ILE A 427 28.20 -1.10 11.83
C ILE A 427 27.63 0.08 12.61
N ARG A 428 28.49 0.95 13.16
CA ARG A 428 28.04 2.15 13.87
C ARG A 428 27.17 3.04 12.99
N PHE A 429 27.64 3.33 11.78
CA PHE A 429 26.89 4.16 10.84
C PHE A 429 25.52 3.56 10.48
N LEU A 430 25.47 2.24 10.26
CA LEU A 430 24.25 1.52 9.95
C LEU A 430 23.23 1.63 11.10
N VAL A 431 23.69 1.50 12.34
CA VAL A 431 22.86 1.60 13.56
C VAL A 431 22.43 3.04 13.82
N ASP A 432 23.31 4.03 13.63
CA ASP A 432 22.98 5.45 13.79
C ASP A 432 21.90 5.89 12.79
N ALA A 433 22.07 5.52 11.51
CA ALA A 433 21.08 5.80 10.47
C ALA A 433 19.73 5.14 10.81
N ALA A 434 19.74 3.87 11.22
CA ALA A 434 18.52 3.18 11.61
C ALA A 434 17.90 3.73 12.89
N SER A 435 18.68 4.24 13.84
CA SER A 435 18.13 4.86 15.05
C SER A 435 17.36 6.15 14.73
N THR A 436 17.67 6.80 13.60
CA THR A 436 16.98 8.02 13.14
C THR A 436 15.62 7.70 12.50
N GLU A 437 15.55 6.71 11.61
CA GLU A 437 14.27 6.20 11.06
C GLU A 437 14.19 4.67 11.24
N PRO A 438 13.79 4.15 12.41
CA PRO A 438 13.95 2.74 12.80
C PRO A 438 13.05 1.77 12.05
N TYR A 439 12.11 2.29 11.28
CA TYR A 439 11.13 1.52 10.53
C TYR A 439 11.64 1.12 9.14
N ARG A 440 12.74 1.70 8.67
CA ARG A 440 13.27 1.39 7.33
C ARG A 440 14.22 0.21 7.38
N LEU A 441 14.39 -0.39 6.21
CA LEU A 441 15.36 -1.45 5.99
C LEU A 441 16.65 -0.81 5.45
N TYR A 442 17.76 -1.01 6.16
CA TYR A 442 19.06 -0.42 5.83
C TYR A 442 20.03 -1.49 5.36
N GLY A 443 20.94 -1.12 4.45
CA GLY A 443 22.05 -2.00 4.12
C GLY A 443 22.97 -1.44 3.05
N PHE A 444 24.02 -2.19 2.75
CA PHE A 444 25.10 -1.74 1.87
C PHE A 444 25.03 -2.30 0.44
N TYR A 445 24.24 -3.35 0.23
CA TYR A 445 24.11 -4.03 -1.06
C TYR A 445 22.68 -3.86 -1.54
N ALA A 446 22.51 -3.07 -2.61
CA ALA A 446 21.21 -2.77 -3.19
C ALA A 446 20.98 -3.55 -4.50
N ALA A 447 19.74 -3.95 -4.70
CA ALA A 447 19.28 -4.49 -5.96
C ALA A 447 18.03 -3.73 -6.42
N ASN A 448 17.70 -3.87 -7.69
CA ASN A 448 16.51 -3.28 -8.25
C ASN A 448 15.66 -4.36 -8.92
N SER A 449 14.35 -4.22 -8.80
CA SER A 449 13.39 -5.02 -9.54
C SER A 449 12.98 -4.26 -10.80
N LYS A 450 13.12 -4.92 -11.95
CA LYS A 450 12.64 -4.43 -13.25
C LYS A 450 11.66 -5.42 -13.84
N VAL A 451 10.79 -4.94 -14.71
CA VAL A 451 9.94 -5.82 -15.53
C VAL A 451 10.54 -5.82 -16.93
N GLU A 452 11.09 -6.94 -17.35
CA GLU A 452 11.72 -7.11 -18.67
C GLU A 452 10.98 -8.23 -19.43
N GLY A 453 10.41 -7.90 -20.60
CA GLY A 453 9.62 -8.87 -21.38
C GLY A 453 8.34 -9.37 -20.70
N GLY A 454 7.81 -8.62 -19.72
CA GLY A 454 6.63 -9.01 -18.94
C GLY A 454 6.93 -9.84 -17.69
N MET A 455 8.19 -10.26 -17.49
CA MET A 455 8.61 -11.03 -16.32
C MET A 455 9.42 -10.15 -15.37
N PRO A 456 9.20 -10.24 -14.05
CA PRO A 456 9.96 -9.46 -13.10
C PRO A 456 11.36 -10.05 -12.90
N THR A 457 12.38 -9.24 -13.07
CA THR A 457 13.80 -9.61 -12.92
C THR A 457 14.47 -8.74 -11.85
N VAL A 458 15.47 -9.30 -11.18
CA VAL A 458 16.29 -8.58 -10.18
C VAL A 458 17.69 -8.32 -10.72
N GLU A 459 18.13 -7.07 -10.66
CA GLU A 459 19.46 -6.62 -11.07
C GLU A 459 20.29 -6.13 -9.86
N LEU A 460 21.57 -6.52 -9.78
CA LEU A 460 22.50 -6.11 -8.71
C LEU A 460 23.27 -4.82 -9.04
N LYS A 461 23.20 -4.32 -10.28
CA LYS A 461 23.86 -3.07 -10.66
C LYS A 461 22.79 -2.04 -11.02
N PRO A 462 22.11 -1.46 -10.02
CA PRO A 462 21.14 -0.43 -10.28
C PRO A 462 21.83 0.74 -11.00
N SER A 463 21.38 1.10 -12.20
CA SER A 463 21.98 2.19 -12.98
C SER A 463 21.70 3.57 -12.37
N SER A 464 20.64 3.68 -11.56
CA SER A 464 20.24 4.93 -10.87
C SER A 464 19.27 4.71 -9.70
N GLU A 465 18.48 3.62 -9.73
CA GLU A 465 17.40 3.35 -8.77
C GLU A 465 17.52 1.95 -8.17
N TYR A 466 17.19 1.80 -6.89
CA TYR A 466 17.11 0.51 -6.20
C TYR A 466 15.79 0.38 -5.45
N SER A 467 15.30 -0.85 -5.32
CA SER A 467 14.05 -1.16 -4.60
C SER A 467 14.21 -2.27 -3.56
N LEU A 468 15.41 -2.84 -3.48
CA LEU A 468 15.76 -3.95 -2.60
C LEU A 468 17.09 -3.66 -1.91
N ILE A 469 17.21 -4.12 -0.67
CA ILE A 469 18.49 -4.27 0.02
C ILE A 469 18.69 -5.74 0.36
N LEU A 470 19.88 -6.24 0.07
CA LEU A 470 20.25 -7.64 0.22
C LEU A 470 20.76 -7.92 1.62
N PHE A 471 20.33 -9.04 2.20
CA PHE A 471 20.69 -9.46 3.56
C PHE A 471 22.10 -10.07 3.66
N HIS A 472 23.05 -9.53 2.90
CA HIS A 472 24.48 -9.82 3.04
C HIS A 472 25.12 -8.91 4.09
N LEU A 473 24.62 -7.68 4.21
CA LEU A 473 24.94 -6.70 5.25
C LEU A 473 23.75 -5.73 5.35
N ALA A 474 22.77 -6.08 6.19
CA ALA A 474 21.52 -5.35 6.33
C ALA A 474 21.02 -5.30 7.77
N LEU A 475 20.31 -4.23 8.12
CA LEU A 475 19.69 -4.01 9.43
C LEU A 475 18.20 -3.81 9.28
N ILE A 476 17.44 -4.47 10.15
CA ILE A 476 15.99 -4.28 10.29
C ILE A 476 15.61 -4.18 11.75
N LYS A 477 14.45 -3.59 12.02
CA LYS A 477 13.82 -3.65 13.34
C LYS A 477 13.41 -5.08 13.66
N ARG A 478 13.69 -5.54 14.89
CA ARG A 478 13.41 -6.91 15.35
C ARG A 478 11.93 -7.29 15.19
N GLU A 479 11.03 -6.35 15.45
CA GLU A 479 9.57 -6.55 15.40
C GLU A 479 9.07 -6.98 14.01
N TYR A 480 9.82 -6.72 12.94
CA TYR A 480 9.43 -7.21 11.63
C TYR A 480 9.44 -8.74 11.53
N LEU A 481 10.28 -9.45 12.29
CA LEU A 481 10.24 -10.92 12.29
C LEU A 481 8.92 -11.48 12.85
N LEU A 482 8.34 -10.81 13.85
CA LEU A 482 7.02 -11.14 14.40
C LEU A 482 5.91 -10.97 13.36
N HIS A 483 5.92 -9.82 12.69
CA HIS A 483 4.91 -9.51 11.68
C HIS A 483 5.07 -10.33 10.40
N PHE A 484 6.28 -10.81 10.11
CA PHE A 484 6.58 -11.57 8.90
C PHE A 484 5.76 -12.85 8.76
N GLU A 485 5.54 -13.56 9.86
CA GLU A 485 4.72 -14.77 9.85
C GLU A 485 3.24 -14.46 9.60
N GLN A 486 2.71 -13.40 10.22
CA GLN A 486 1.31 -12.98 10.07
C GLN A 486 1.02 -12.39 8.69
N TRP A 487 2.00 -11.70 8.12
CA TRP A 487 1.86 -11.01 6.83
C TRP A 487 1.95 -11.98 5.65
N MET A 488 2.78 -13.02 5.73
CA MET A 488 3.08 -13.89 4.59
C MET A 488 1.94 -14.88 4.28
N PRO A 489 1.33 -14.83 3.08
CA PRO A 489 0.31 -15.80 2.66
C PRO A 489 0.85 -17.25 2.60
N THR A 490 0.00 -18.23 2.88
CA THR A 490 0.37 -19.67 2.80
C THR A 490 0.99 -20.08 1.46
N PRO A 491 0.49 -19.62 0.29
CA PRO A 491 1.14 -19.90 -1.00
C PRO A 491 2.57 -19.34 -1.08
N ALA A 492 2.80 -18.11 -0.60
CA ALA A 492 4.12 -17.50 -0.54
C ALA A 492 5.07 -18.29 0.38
N LYS A 493 4.57 -18.78 1.53
CA LYS A 493 5.33 -19.67 2.42
C LYS A 493 5.78 -20.94 1.69
N GLY A 494 4.88 -21.56 0.92
CA GLY A 494 5.18 -22.75 0.11
C GLY A 494 6.26 -22.51 -0.96
N ILE A 495 6.26 -21.36 -1.62
CA ILE A 495 7.29 -20.96 -2.60
C ILE A 495 8.61 -20.66 -1.89
N ALA A 496 8.56 -19.90 -0.81
CA ALA A 496 9.71 -19.47 -0.05
C ALA A 496 10.43 -20.61 0.67
N LEU A 497 9.76 -21.75 0.89
CA LEU A 497 10.34 -23.02 1.36
C LEU A 497 11.06 -23.82 0.26
N LYS A 498 10.83 -23.51 -1.03
CA LYS A 498 11.40 -24.24 -2.16
C LYS A 498 12.48 -23.46 -2.90
N VAL A 499 12.43 -22.13 -2.84
CA VAL A 499 13.33 -21.24 -3.60
C VAL A 499 14.19 -20.42 -2.63
N SER A 500 15.50 -20.48 -2.82
CA SER A 500 16.43 -19.67 -2.00
C SER A 500 16.28 -18.18 -2.27
N HIS A 501 16.71 -17.36 -1.31
CA HIS A 501 16.69 -15.89 -1.34
C HIS A 501 15.30 -15.23 -1.30
N CYS A 502 14.22 -16.01 -1.30
CA CYS A 502 12.86 -15.51 -1.12
C CYS A 502 12.65 -14.73 0.17
N PHE A 503 13.28 -15.15 1.27
CA PHE A 503 13.15 -14.47 2.56
C PHE A 503 13.52 -12.97 2.46
N THR A 504 14.67 -12.67 1.86
CA THR A 504 15.12 -11.28 1.65
C THR A 504 14.12 -10.48 0.81
N LEU A 505 13.61 -11.08 -0.27
CA LEU A 505 12.65 -10.42 -1.15
C LEU A 505 11.32 -10.13 -0.42
N LEU A 506 10.76 -11.14 0.25
CA LEU A 506 9.53 -11.03 1.03
C LEU A 506 9.67 -10.02 2.17
N MET A 507 10.82 -9.97 2.84
CA MET A 507 11.09 -8.96 3.88
C MET A 507 11.11 -7.54 3.30
N ASN A 508 11.74 -7.33 2.14
CA ASN A 508 11.71 -6.02 1.48
C ASN A 508 10.28 -5.64 1.06
N MET A 509 9.51 -6.59 0.52
CA MET A 509 8.09 -6.38 0.16
C MET A 509 7.25 -6.02 1.39
N MET A 510 7.36 -6.81 2.46
CA MET A 510 6.62 -6.57 3.69
C MET A 510 6.98 -5.21 4.30
N VAL A 511 8.27 -4.90 4.46
CA VAL A 511 8.67 -3.63 5.08
C VAL A 511 8.21 -2.46 4.22
N ALA A 512 8.37 -2.53 2.90
CA ALA A 512 7.88 -1.48 2.00
C ALA A 512 6.35 -1.33 2.05
N GLU A 513 5.61 -2.44 2.18
CA GLU A 513 4.16 -2.45 2.30
C GLU A 513 3.68 -1.90 3.66
N LEU A 514 4.32 -2.30 4.77
CA LEU A 514 3.98 -1.88 6.13
C LEU A 514 4.39 -0.43 6.45
N THR A 515 5.37 0.12 5.74
CA THR A 515 5.90 1.46 6.02
C THR A 515 5.60 2.47 4.92
N GLY A 516 5.24 2.01 3.71
CA GLY A 516 5.13 2.88 2.54
C GLY A 516 6.45 3.56 2.15
N GLN A 517 7.56 3.12 2.71
CA GLN A 517 8.88 3.72 2.53
C GLN A 517 9.78 2.78 1.76
N SER A 518 10.68 3.35 0.95
CA SER A 518 11.73 2.59 0.30
C SER A 518 12.77 2.14 1.34
N PRO A 519 13.54 1.08 1.05
CA PRO A 519 14.74 0.80 1.82
C PRO A 519 15.79 1.93 1.65
N VAL A 520 16.84 1.88 2.46
CA VAL A 520 17.95 2.86 2.50
C VAL A 520 19.27 2.19 2.17
N LEU A 521 19.90 2.66 1.09
CA LEU A 521 21.25 2.27 0.70
C LEU A 521 22.30 3.12 1.41
N ILE A 522 23.22 2.43 2.08
CA ILE A 522 24.39 3.02 2.73
C ILE A 522 25.65 2.75 1.89
N GLY A 523 26.35 3.81 1.53
CA GLY A 523 27.61 3.75 0.80
C GLY A 523 27.49 3.14 -0.60
N SER A 524 28.63 2.99 -1.27
CA SER A 524 28.72 2.50 -2.66
C SER A 524 29.52 1.21 -2.71
N ARG A 525 28.99 0.12 -2.14
CA ARG A 525 29.67 -1.17 -2.23
C ARG A 525 29.39 -1.83 -3.57
N ILE A 526 30.43 -2.43 -4.14
CA ILE A 526 30.34 -3.18 -5.38
C ILE A 526 29.96 -4.63 -5.03
N HIS A 527 29.03 -5.20 -5.79
CA HIS A 527 28.63 -6.58 -5.66
C HIS A 527 29.76 -7.53 -6.06
N ASP A 528 30.00 -8.55 -5.24
CA ASP A 528 30.94 -9.62 -5.56
C ASP A 528 30.33 -10.61 -6.55
N LYS A 529 31.18 -11.29 -7.32
CA LYS A 529 30.76 -12.30 -8.33
C LYS A 529 29.94 -13.47 -7.76
N TRP A 530 30.05 -13.74 -6.46
CA TRP A 530 29.31 -14.84 -5.83
C TRP A 530 27.86 -14.45 -5.48
N MET A 531 27.52 -13.16 -5.48
CA MET A 531 26.16 -12.69 -5.27
C MET A 531 25.36 -12.90 -6.57
N LEU A 532 24.47 -13.90 -6.59
CA LEU A 532 23.73 -14.30 -7.77
C LEU A 532 22.30 -13.75 -7.76
N THR A 533 21.83 -13.22 -8.89
CA THR A 533 20.45 -12.72 -9.07
C THR A 533 19.44 -13.80 -9.36
N ARG A 534 19.86 -14.93 -9.92
CA ARG A 534 18.97 -15.95 -10.49
C ARG A 534 17.85 -16.36 -9.53
N ASN A 535 18.20 -16.62 -8.28
CA ASN A 535 17.25 -17.12 -7.28
C ASN A 535 16.30 -16.01 -6.78
N TYR A 536 16.74 -14.74 -6.77
CA TYR A 536 15.87 -13.61 -6.50
C TYR A 536 14.84 -13.42 -7.62
N SER A 537 15.29 -13.45 -8.89
CA SER A 537 14.40 -13.36 -10.04
C SER A 537 13.41 -14.52 -10.09
N GLU A 538 13.88 -15.76 -9.90
CA GLU A 538 13.00 -16.95 -9.87
C GLU A 538 11.95 -16.87 -8.76
N CYS A 539 12.36 -16.42 -7.56
CA CYS A 539 11.42 -16.25 -6.46
C CYS A 539 10.40 -15.15 -6.76
N LEU A 540 10.87 -13.99 -7.19
CA LEU A 540 10.01 -12.85 -7.50
C LEU A 540 9.01 -13.20 -8.61
N ASP A 541 9.45 -13.93 -9.62
CA ASP A 541 8.60 -14.41 -10.71
C ASP A 541 7.47 -15.33 -10.21
N LYS A 542 7.81 -16.35 -9.41
CA LYS A 542 6.81 -17.24 -8.80
C LYS A 542 5.87 -16.49 -7.86
N LEU A 543 6.39 -15.59 -7.04
CA LEU A 543 5.58 -14.81 -6.11
C LEU A 543 4.63 -13.87 -6.84
N VAL A 544 5.08 -13.20 -7.90
CA VAL A 544 4.19 -12.37 -8.71
C VAL A 544 3.19 -13.26 -9.44
N THR A 545 3.60 -14.37 -10.04
CA THR A 545 2.68 -15.23 -10.81
C THR A 545 1.62 -15.91 -9.94
N ASP A 546 2.02 -16.46 -8.80
CA ASP A 546 1.19 -17.38 -8.00
C ASP A 546 0.55 -16.72 -6.77
N VAL A 547 1.05 -15.58 -6.31
CA VAL A 547 0.62 -14.95 -5.03
C VAL A 547 0.18 -13.50 -5.20
N TRP A 548 0.99 -12.68 -5.87
CA TRP A 548 0.76 -11.25 -6.07
C TRP A 548 0.85 -10.88 -7.55
N PRO A 549 -0.13 -11.28 -8.37
CA PRO A 549 -0.11 -11.05 -9.81
C PRO A 549 -0.29 -9.57 -10.19
N SER A 550 -0.54 -8.72 -9.20
CA SER A 550 -0.46 -7.26 -9.23
C SER A 550 0.96 -6.69 -9.07
N GLY A 551 1.98 -7.55 -9.03
CA GLY A 551 3.36 -7.14 -8.85
C GLY A 551 3.76 -7.05 -7.37
N ALA A 552 5.06 -7.04 -7.12
CA ALA A 552 5.59 -6.95 -5.77
C ALA A 552 5.45 -5.52 -5.20
N SER A 553 5.10 -5.41 -3.92
CA SER A 553 4.99 -4.15 -3.15
C SER A 553 6.34 -3.45 -2.90
N LEU A 554 7.23 -3.40 -3.89
CA LEU A 554 8.56 -2.80 -3.77
C LEU A 554 8.52 -1.31 -4.14
N ILE A 555 9.22 -0.49 -3.35
CA ILE A 555 9.28 0.96 -3.55
C ILE A 555 10.71 1.36 -3.92
N SER A 556 10.89 1.88 -5.14
CA SER A 556 12.20 2.32 -5.63
C SER A 556 12.65 3.64 -5.01
N SER A 557 13.97 3.80 -4.89
CA SER A 557 14.65 4.99 -4.38
C SER A 557 15.94 5.26 -5.13
N GLN A 558 16.30 6.54 -5.17
CA GLN A 558 17.61 7.02 -5.61
C GLN A 558 18.45 7.56 -4.43
N ALA A 559 17.84 7.67 -3.25
CA ALA A 559 18.47 8.27 -2.09
C ALA A 559 19.56 7.35 -1.55
N LYS A 560 20.74 7.90 -1.29
CA LYS A 560 21.89 7.16 -0.81
C LYS A 560 22.59 7.95 0.29
N ILE A 561 22.87 7.28 1.40
CA ILE A 561 23.56 7.90 2.52
C ILE A 561 25.04 7.49 2.48
N ASN A 562 25.96 8.45 2.47
CA ASN A 562 27.39 8.19 2.38
C ASN A 562 28.06 8.30 3.75
N PRO A 563 28.77 7.25 4.23
CA PRO A 563 29.50 7.30 5.50
C PRO A 563 30.60 8.38 5.57
N LEU A 564 31.17 8.76 4.42
CA LEU A 564 32.29 9.72 4.35
C LEU A 564 31.91 11.15 4.76
N LEU A 565 30.63 11.53 4.66
CA LEU A 565 30.16 12.87 5.07
C LEU A 565 29.97 12.99 6.59
N TYR A 566 30.01 11.88 7.33
CA TYR A 566 29.88 11.88 8.79
C TYR A 566 31.17 12.28 9.51
N LYS A 567 32.32 12.27 8.80
CA LYS A 567 33.64 12.64 9.34
C LYS A 567 33.95 14.14 9.25
N ASP A 568 33.16 14.93 8.54
CA ASP A 568 33.29 16.39 8.57
C ASP A 568 32.48 16.96 9.72
N ASP A 569 33.08 16.85 10.90
CA ASP A 569 33.04 17.78 12.00
C ASP A 569 32.07 18.97 11.80
N ILE A 570 30.86 18.86 12.36
CA ILE A 570 29.96 20.00 12.64
C ILE A 570 30.70 21.08 13.47
N SER A 571 31.82 20.72 14.12
CA SER A 571 32.72 21.64 14.80
C SER A 571 33.67 22.44 13.88
N SER A 572 34.02 21.92 12.70
CA SER A 572 34.92 22.59 11.75
C SER A 572 34.18 23.63 10.90
N SER A 573 32.91 23.36 10.57
CA SER A 573 32.03 24.30 9.85
C SER A 573 31.61 25.49 10.72
N ARG A 574 31.48 25.32 12.04
CA ARG A 574 31.22 26.43 12.99
C ARG A 574 32.41 27.37 13.17
N LYS A 575 33.65 26.87 13.02
CA LYS A 575 34.86 27.70 13.07
C LYS A 575 35.17 28.44 11.76
N LYS A 576 34.63 27.97 10.63
CA LYS A 576 34.87 28.59 9.32
C LYS A 576 33.89 29.71 8.97
N TYR A 577 32.73 29.77 9.63
CA TYR A 577 31.67 30.77 9.42
C TYR A 577 31.22 31.45 10.73
N ALA A 578 32.16 31.85 11.57
CA ALA A 578 31.89 32.78 12.67
C ALA A 578 31.70 34.19 12.08
N GLY A 579 30.52 34.47 11.50
CA GLY A 579 30.21 35.79 10.95
C GLY A 579 29.18 35.86 9.82
N MET A 580 28.48 34.79 9.48
CA MET A 580 27.34 34.84 8.54
C MET A 580 26.04 34.50 9.26
N GLU A 581 25.72 35.28 10.30
CA GLU A 581 24.33 35.65 10.55
C GLU A 581 24.06 36.80 9.61
N TYR A 582 23.25 36.60 8.56
CA TYR A 582 22.30 37.54 7.95
C TYR A 582 21.81 36.92 6.64
N ASP A 583 20.50 36.98 6.46
CA ASP A 583 19.71 36.69 5.26
C ASP A 583 19.57 35.22 4.86
N ILE A 584 18.41 34.64 5.19
CA ILE A 584 17.33 34.41 4.21
C ILE A 584 16.07 33.98 4.99
N LEU A 585 15.01 34.77 4.80
CA LEU A 585 13.59 34.52 5.12
C LEU A 585 13.01 33.36 4.30
#